data_AF-A4SAD1-F1
#
_entry.id   AF-A4SAD1-F1
#
_cell.length_a   1.000
_cell.length_b   1.000
_cell.length_c   1.000
_cell.angle_alpha   90.00
_cell.angle_beta   90.00
_cell.angle_gamma   90.00
#
_symmetry.space_group_name_H-M   'P 1'
#
loop_
_entity.id
_entity.type
_entity.pdbx_description
1 polymer ?
#
loop_
_entity_poly.entity_id
_entity_poly.type
_entity_poly.pdbx_seq_one_letter_code
_entity_poly.pdbx_strand_id
1 'polypeptide(L)'
;MDGFDADAVVVQRNPMSGGATTAGERKGPAGVIPKVGGELQGAYEPFKPPETYEAAKVSEDENDPERMMMLMRQRAGMWFTLAKFIRPLQAKGMTSTDIFDATGIEPKEQATWVVWLQCYASLKEGLDFDSTKLEYFHDEYRGAPNLSQIMYMPAATRAAAATFVVDNEFEETQTRELVKAYEIKSANVRTVAARDFNDTPGDILAYKLYRDILELQRYQGEEEALKIFERGMLYAVTEKAKARMATAVELFKRTKLGEGGSLANGESDEGAREAELQVVRLEEAEFLFIPMPVIGNLNKVTAAKVRTAGVLENTGNIFGVFSPQANTDWVALPKWDLLLQAVAPFALFIDDTSQTDIEGVKDKAEPGLLISDKSDNSPRFGQYYLVAKTSSLVLAGSNAAAETVSVMDGKDILQSERDGKKINTLARVLLCVRAPSRGGDGMSAEFVG
;
A
#
# COMPACT_ATOMS: atom_id res chain seq x y z
N MET A 1 44.52 52.09 -18.29
CA MET A 1 44.76 50.82 -19.02
C MET A 1 43.53 49.97 -18.80
N ASP A 2 42.67 50.03 -19.81
CA ASP A 2 41.60 49.13 -20.26
C ASP A 2 41.13 47.96 -19.38
N GLY A 3 39.79 47.91 -19.25
CA GLY A 3 38.97 46.70 -19.39
C GLY A 3 38.48 46.09 -18.07
N PHE A 4 37.20 45.80 -17.84
CA PHE A 4 36.03 45.80 -18.73
C PHE A 4 34.75 45.80 -17.86
N ASP A 5 33.77 46.60 -18.26
CA ASP A 5 32.41 46.73 -17.72
C ASP A 5 31.48 45.56 -18.06
N ALA A 6 30.47 45.32 -17.22
CA ALA A 6 29.11 45.04 -17.69
C ALA A 6 28.09 45.45 -16.62
N ASP A 7 27.53 46.63 -16.85
CA ASP A 7 26.51 47.30 -16.06
C ASP A 7 25.10 46.71 -16.26
N ALA A 8 24.29 46.88 -15.23
CA ALA A 8 22.85 46.69 -15.26
C ALA A 8 22.14 47.84 -16.00
N VAL A 9 20.87 47.63 -16.40
CA VAL A 9 19.70 48.47 -16.09
C VAL A 9 18.58 48.32 -17.15
N VAL A 10 17.50 47.68 -16.68
CA VAL A 10 16.06 47.98 -16.79
C VAL A 10 15.59 49.13 -17.75
N VAL A 11 14.46 48.89 -18.46
CA VAL A 11 13.19 49.69 -18.45
C VAL A 11 12.47 49.76 -19.82
N GLN A 12 11.35 49.03 -19.88
CA GLN A 12 10.00 49.39 -20.38
C GLN A 12 9.65 49.73 -21.86
N ARG A 13 8.46 49.19 -22.19
CA ARG A 13 7.28 49.73 -22.94
C ARG A 13 7.09 49.33 -24.42
N ASN A 14 6.02 48.54 -24.60
CA ASN A 14 5.23 48.23 -25.82
C ASN A 14 4.73 49.48 -26.57
N PRO A 15 4.47 49.42 -27.91
CA PRO A 15 3.13 49.03 -28.39
C PRO A 15 3.01 48.40 -29.83
N MET A 16 2.02 47.49 -29.94
CA MET A 16 1.03 47.17 -31.01
C MET A 16 1.28 47.27 -32.55
N SER A 17 0.68 46.26 -33.21
CA SER A 17 0.20 46.12 -34.62
C SER A 17 1.23 45.66 -35.66
N GLY A 18 0.95 44.75 -36.62
CA GLY A 18 -0.23 43.97 -37.02
C GLY A 18 0.09 43.21 -38.32
N GLY A 19 -0.66 42.13 -38.63
CA GLY A 19 -0.68 41.43 -39.93
C GLY A 19 -0.01 40.04 -39.93
N ALA A 20 -0.71 38.94 -39.67
CA ALA A 20 -1.66 38.20 -40.52
C ALA A 20 -1.00 37.20 -41.49
N THR A 21 -0.91 35.93 -41.07
CA THR A 21 -1.20 34.75 -41.92
C THR A 21 -1.80 33.62 -41.07
N THR A 22 -3.07 33.34 -41.32
CA THR A 22 -3.80 32.07 -41.06
C THR A 22 -3.22 30.98 -41.99
N ALA A 23 -3.28 29.66 -41.78
CA ALA A 23 -4.10 28.79 -40.96
C ALA A 23 -3.37 27.43 -40.83
N GLY A 24 -3.68 26.67 -39.77
CA GLY A 24 -3.22 25.29 -39.60
C GLY A 24 -3.50 24.77 -38.19
N GLU A 25 -4.78 24.67 -37.83
CA GLU A 25 -5.24 24.13 -36.55
C GLU A 25 -4.79 22.67 -36.35
N ARG A 26 -4.02 22.42 -35.28
CA ARG A 26 -4.09 21.18 -34.51
C ARG A 26 -4.33 21.56 -33.05
N LYS A 27 -5.60 21.53 -32.64
CA LYS A 27 -6.02 21.57 -31.23
C LYS A 27 -5.64 20.24 -30.57
N GLY A 28 -4.51 20.20 -29.86
CA GLY A 28 -4.31 19.27 -28.75
C GLY A 28 -4.85 19.92 -27.46
N PRO A 29 -5.43 19.17 -26.51
CA PRO A 29 -5.95 19.76 -25.28
C PRO A 29 -4.79 20.26 -24.43
N ALA A 30 -4.95 21.46 -23.85
CA ALA A 30 -4.01 22.04 -22.91
C ALA A 30 -3.85 21.12 -21.70
N GLY A 31 -2.63 20.61 -21.50
CA GLY A 31 -2.27 19.86 -20.30
C GLY A 31 -2.33 20.77 -19.08
N VAL A 32 -3.30 20.53 -18.21
CA VAL A 32 -3.36 21.13 -16.87
C VAL A 32 -2.24 20.51 -16.04
N ILE A 33 -1.33 21.33 -15.52
CA ILE A 33 -0.34 20.92 -14.52
C ILE A 33 -1.11 20.52 -13.25
N PRO A 34 -1.04 19.27 -12.75
CA PRO A 34 -1.81 18.87 -11.58
C PRO A 34 -1.29 19.55 -10.32
N LYS A 35 -2.21 20.04 -9.47
CA LYS A 35 -1.89 20.48 -8.11
C LYS A 35 -1.56 19.26 -7.23
N VAL A 36 -0.64 19.45 -6.30
CA VAL A 36 -0.28 18.46 -5.26
C VAL A 36 -1.55 18.06 -4.50
N GLY A 37 -1.91 16.77 -4.56
CA GLY A 37 -3.11 16.19 -3.95
C GLY A 37 -4.20 15.71 -4.92
N GLY A 38 -4.02 15.83 -6.24
CA GLY A 38 -4.92 15.21 -7.21
C GLY A 38 -4.58 13.75 -7.46
N GLU A 39 -5.52 12.83 -7.21
CA GLU A 39 -5.40 11.43 -7.61
C GLU A 39 -5.14 11.33 -9.12
N LEU A 40 -4.12 10.54 -9.48
CA LEU A 40 -3.87 10.14 -10.87
C LEU A 40 -5.05 9.28 -11.35
N GLN A 41 -6.05 9.91 -11.96
CA GLN A 41 -6.99 9.20 -12.83
C GLN A 41 -6.20 8.60 -13.99
N GLY A 42 -5.96 7.28 -13.94
CA GLY A 42 -5.32 6.53 -15.04
C GLY A 42 -4.58 5.25 -14.67
N ALA A 43 -4.44 4.88 -13.38
CA ALA A 43 -3.64 3.71 -13.01
C ALA A 43 -4.37 2.35 -13.01
N TYR A 44 -5.69 2.32 -13.22
CA TYR A 44 -6.44 1.10 -13.52
C TYR A 44 -7.77 1.53 -14.15
N GLU A 45 -7.88 1.50 -15.48
CA GLU A 45 -9.22 1.45 -16.07
C GLU A 45 -9.76 0.04 -15.79
N PRO A 46 -10.86 -0.11 -15.01
CA PRO A 46 -11.53 -1.40 -14.95
C PRO A 46 -11.91 -1.77 -16.38
N PHE A 47 -11.54 -2.99 -16.81
CA PHE A 47 -11.90 -3.52 -18.12
C PHE A 47 -13.38 -3.22 -18.38
N LYS A 48 -13.65 -2.33 -19.34
CA LYS A 48 -14.99 -2.16 -19.91
C LYS A 48 -15.13 -3.22 -20.98
N PRO A 49 -15.98 -4.24 -20.79
CA PRO A 49 -16.28 -5.16 -21.88
C PRO A 49 -16.78 -4.31 -23.07
N PRO A 50 -16.37 -4.60 -24.30
CA PRO A 50 -16.96 -3.96 -25.47
C PRO A 50 -18.48 -4.14 -25.45
N GLU A 51 -19.20 -3.29 -26.19
CA GLU A 51 -20.63 -3.49 -26.48
C GLU A 51 -20.84 -4.97 -26.80
N THR A 52 -21.81 -5.58 -26.12
CA THR A 52 -21.91 -7.05 -26.00
C THR A 52 -21.82 -7.68 -27.38
N TYR A 53 -20.85 -8.57 -27.57
CA TYR A 53 -20.64 -9.33 -28.81
C TYR A 53 -21.95 -9.97 -29.29
N GLU A 54 -22.23 -10.00 -30.60
CA GLU A 54 -23.43 -10.62 -31.17
C GLU A 54 -23.57 -12.09 -30.75
N ALA A 55 -22.46 -12.81 -30.67
CA ALA A 55 -22.37 -14.17 -30.20
C ALA A 55 -22.77 -14.32 -28.72
N ALA A 56 -22.84 -13.25 -27.94
CA ALA A 56 -23.32 -13.24 -26.56
C ALA A 56 -24.76 -12.71 -26.41
N LYS A 57 -25.40 -12.26 -27.50
CA LYS A 57 -26.80 -11.80 -27.50
C LYS A 57 -27.77 -12.97 -27.68
N VAL A 58 -28.96 -12.77 -27.12
CA VAL A 58 -30.13 -13.64 -27.31
C VAL A 58 -30.92 -13.11 -28.50
N SER A 59 -31.39 -14.00 -29.38
CA SER A 59 -32.25 -13.61 -30.49
C SER A 59 -33.66 -13.24 -30.03
N GLU A 60 -34.43 -12.53 -30.86
CA GLU A 60 -35.79 -12.10 -30.48
C GLU A 60 -36.73 -13.28 -30.18
N ASP A 61 -36.57 -14.41 -30.88
CA ASP A 61 -37.37 -15.63 -30.70
C ASP A 61 -37.01 -16.43 -29.44
N GLU A 62 -35.81 -16.22 -28.90
CA GLU A 62 -35.33 -16.79 -27.65
C GLU A 62 -35.63 -15.87 -26.45
N ASN A 63 -36.11 -14.63 -26.68
CA ASN A 63 -36.30 -13.61 -25.66
C ASN A 63 -37.55 -13.81 -24.76
N ASP A 64 -37.91 -15.05 -24.46
CA ASP A 64 -39.00 -15.43 -23.56
C ASP A 64 -38.44 -16.07 -22.27
N PRO A 65 -38.68 -15.49 -21.06
CA PRO A 65 -38.11 -16.00 -19.81
C PRO A 65 -38.47 -17.44 -19.47
N GLU A 66 -39.70 -17.87 -19.76
CA GLU A 66 -40.14 -19.23 -19.46
C GLU A 66 -39.39 -20.24 -20.34
N ARG A 67 -39.27 -19.93 -21.63
CA ARG A 67 -38.47 -20.72 -22.58
C ARG A 67 -36.99 -20.76 -22.20
N MET A 68 -36.38 -19.63 -21.85
CA MET A 68 -34.98 -19.57 -21.40
C MET A 68 -34.74 -20.49 -20.19
N MET A 69 -35.60 -20.38 -19.17
CA MET A 69 -35.50 -21.18 -17.95
C MET A 69 -35.73 -22.66 -18.22
N MET A 70 -36.64 -23.01 -19.14
CA MET A 70 -36.85 -24.39 -19.59
C MET A 70 -35.58 -24.96 -20.25
N LEU A 71 -34.96 -24.22 -21.18
CA LEU A 71 -33.74 -24.65 -21.87
C LEU A 71 -32.56 -24.81 -20.90
N MET A 72 -32.40 -23.87 -19.96
CA MET A 72 -31.37 -23.95 -18.92
C MET A 72 -31.59 -25.15 -17.99
N ARG A 73 -32.83 -25.39 -17.53
CA ARG A 73 -33.18 -26.54 -16.69
C ARG A 73 -32.88 -27.87 -17.39
N GLN A 74 -33.15 -27.96 -18.69
CA GLN A 74 -32.89 -29.16 -19.48
C GLN A 74 -31.42 -29.29 -19.90
N ARG A 75 -30.57 -28.29 -19.62
CA ARG A 75 -29.23 -28.13 -20.22
C ARG A 75 -29.25 -28.37 -21.74
N ALA A 76 -30.27 -27.83 -22.41
CA ALA A 76 -30.56 -28.07 -23.81
C ALA A 76 -29.66 -27.21 -24.73
N GLY A 77 -28.39 -27.61 -24.86
CA GLY A 77 -27.39 -26.92 -25.66
C GLY A 77 -26.03 -26.89 -24.99
N MET A 78 -25.08 -26.20 -25.60
CA MET A 78 -23.76 -26.00 -25.03
C MET A 78 -23.80 -24.89 -23.98
N TRP A 79 -22.86 -24.91 -23.02
CA TRP A 79 -22.79 -23.90 -21.95
C TRP A 79 -22.86 -22.46 -22.49
N PHE A 80 -22.18 -22.16 -23.60
CA PHE A 80 -22.15 -20.80 -24.19
C PHE A 80 -23.46 -20.41 -24.88
N THR A 81 -24.33 -21.36 -25.22
CA THR A 81 -25.68 -21.07 -25.72
C THR A 81 -26.63 -20.74 -24.58
N LEU A 82 -26.51 -21.46 -23.46
CA LEU A 82 -27.33 -21.27 -22.26
C LEU A 82 -26.89 -20.05 -21.45
N ALA A 83 -25.59 -19.76 -21.39
CA ALA A 83 -25.01 -18.63 -20.65
C ALA A 83 -25.57 -17.28 -21.11
N LYS A 84 -25.98 -17.17 -22.38
CA LYS A 84 -26.56 -15.95 -22.96
C LYS A 84 -27.84 -15.52 -22.26
N PHE A 85 -28.58 -16.46 -21.67
CA PHE A 85 -29.85 -16.21 -21.00
C PHE A 85 -29.68 -15.58 -19.62
N ILE A 86 -28.52 -15.70 -18.97
CA ILE A 86 -28.30 -15.25 -17.60
C ILE A 86 -28.50 -13.73 -17.46
N ARG A 87 -27.87 -12.92 -18.32
CA ARG A 87 -27.98 -11.45 -18.27
C ARG A 87 -29.39 -10.95 -18.62
N PRO A 88 -30.06 -11.45 -19.67
CA PRO A 88 -31.46 -11.12 -19.96
C PRO A 88 -32.44 -11.51 -18.86
N LEU A 89 -32.29 -12.68 -18.23
CA LEU A 89 -33.14 -13.07 -17.09
C LEU A 89 -32.94 -12.12 -15.90
N GLN A 90 -31.69 -11.75 -15.60
CA GLN A 90 -31.36 -10.74 -14.59
C GLN A 90 -31.97 -9.36 -14.92
N ALA A 91 -31.91 -8.93 -16.18
CA ALA A 91 -32.50 -7.67 -16.63
C ALA A 91 -34.04 -7.66 -16.50
N LYS A 92 -34.68 -8.84 -16.50
CA LYS A 92 -36.12 -9.02 -16.26
C LYS A 92 -36.48 -9.22 -14.78
N GLY A 93 -35.52 -8.99 -13.87
CA GLY A 93 -35.74 -8.97 -12.43
C GLY A 93 -35.49 -10.28 -11.71
N MET A 94 -34.99 -11.32 -12.38
CA MET A 94 -34.65 -12.58 -11.72
C MET A 94 -33.29 -12.50 -11.03
N THR A 95 -33.22 -12.93 -9.78
CA THR A 95 -31.95 -13.07 -9.07
C THR A 95 -31.25 -14.36 -9.47
N SER A 96 -29.94 -14.46 -9.20
CA SER A 96 -29.21 -15.72 -9.40
C SER A 96 -29.76 -16.89 -8.57
N THR A 97 -30.38 -16.59 -7.43
CA THR A 97 -31.09 -17.61 -6.62
C THR A 97 -32.37 -18.07 -7.31
N ASP A 98 -33.16 -17.16 -7.89
CA ASP A 98 -34.37 -17.54 -8.64
C ASP A 98 -34.03 -18.41 -9.86
N ILE A 99 -32.93 -18.08 -10.55
CA ILE A 99 -32.41 -18.89 -11.67
C ILE A 99 -31.98 -20.28 -11.17
N PHE A 100 -31.28 -20.36 -10.04
CA PHE A 100 -30.88 -21.63 -9.43
C PHE A 100 -32.09 -22.48 -9.05
N ASP A 101 -33.07 -21.92 -8.34
CA ASP A 101 -34.26 -22.64 -7.90
C ASP A 101 -35.06 -23.23 -9.08
N ALA A 102 -35.06 -22.54 -10.22
CA ALA A 102 -35.76 -22.97 -11.41
C ALA A 102 -34.95 -23.87 -12.35
N THR A 103 -33.61 -23.85 -12.32
CA THR A 103 -32.77 -24.52 -13.33
C THR A 103 -31.77 -25.52 -12.75
N GLY A 104 -31.47 -25.41 -11.45
CA GLY A 104 -30.41 -26.16 -10.78
C GLY A 104 -28.99 -25.65 -11.05
N ILE A 105 -28.82 -24.58 -11.83
CA ILE A 105 -27.49 -24.01 -12.15
C ILE A 105 -27.06 -23.08 -11.02
N GLU A 106 -25.96 -23.42 -10.33
CA GLU A 106 -25.53 -22.69 -9.13
C GLU A 106 -25.15 -21.23 -9.46
N PRO A 107 -25.35 -20.27 -8.52
CA PRO A 107 -24.94 -18.88 -8.73
C PRO A 107 -23.46 -18.73 -9.12
N LYS A 108 -22.58 -19.59 -8.58
CA LYS A 108 -21.15 -19.61 -8.94
C LYS A 108 -20.93 -20.08 -10.38
N GLU A 109 -21.63 -21.13 -10.81
CA GLU A 109 -21.60 -21.62 -12.19
C GLU A 109 -22.16 -20.55 -13.14
N GLN A 110 -23.26 -19.89 -12.79
CA GLN A 110 -23.83 -18.77 -13.57
C GLN A 110 -22.81 -17.64 -13.78
N ALA A 111 -22.16 -17.18 -12.71
CA ALA A 111 -21.14 -16.14 -12.80
C ALA A 111 -19.95 -16.57 -13.68
N THR A 112 -19.55 -17.83 -13.58
CA THR A 112 -18.46 -18.42 -14.35
C THR A 112 -18.81 -18.51 -15.84
N TRP A 113 -19.99 -19.01 -16.18
CA TRP A 113 -20.51 -19.07 -17.54
C TRP A 113 -20.62 -17.69 -18.21
N VAL A 114 -21.05 -16.65 -17.47
CA VAL A 114 -21.08 -15.28 -18.00
C VAL A 114 -19.69 -14.78 -18.36
N VAL A 115 -18.70 -15.07 -17.50
CA VAL A 115 -17.29 -14.74 -17.76
C VAL A 115 -16.82 -15.51 -19.00
N TRP A 116 -16.97 -16.84 -19.03
CA TRP A 116 -16.58 -17.65 -20.17
C TRP A 116 -17.23 -17.17 -21.47
N LEU A 117 -18.53 -16.82 -21.45
CA LEU A 117 -19.27 -16.38 -22.63
C LEU A 117 -18.67 -15.11 -23.22
N GLN A 118 -18.32 -14.15 -22.38
CA GLN A 118 -17.73 -12.90 -22.84
C GLN A 118 -16.36 -13.14 -23.50
N CYS A 119 -15.54 -14.03 -22.94
CA CYS A 119 -14.25 -14.39 -23.53
C CYS A 119 -14.42 -15.20 -24.82
N TYR A 120 -15.33 -16.19 -24.82
CA TYR A 120 -15.65 -17.01 -25.98
C TYR A 120 -16.17 -16.17 -27.14
N ALA A 121 -17.10 -15.24 -26.88
CA ALA A 121 -17.64 -14.35 -27.89
C ALA A 121 -16.55 -13.41 -28.45
N SER A 122 -15.64 -12.93 -27.60
CA SER A 122 -14.46 -12.18 -28.04
C SER A 122 -13.54 -12.95 -28.98
N LEU A 123 -13.35 -14.26 -28.73
CA LEU A 123 -12.54 -15.11 -29.60
C LEU A 123 -13.27 -15.43 -30.90
N LYS A 124 -14.59 -15.68 -30.83
CA LYS A 124 -15.42 -16.01 -31.98
C LYS A 124 -15.58 -14.87 -32.97
N GLU A 125 -15.66 -13.64 -32.50
CA GLU A 125 -15.78 -12.44 -33.34
C GLU A 125 -14.43 -11.78 -33.67
N GLY A 126 -13.35 -12.21 -33.00
CA GLY A 126 -12.01 -11.74 -33.27
C GLY A 126 -11.49 -12.21 -34.63
N LEU A 127 -10.82 -11.32 -35.37
CA LEU A 127 -10.24 -11.64 -36.68
C LEU A 127 -9.00 -12.54 -36.59
N ASP A 128 -8.30 -12.50 -35.45
CA ASP A 128 -6.99 -13.13 -35.28
C ASP A 128 -7.04 -14.53 -34.63
N PHE A 129 -8.24 -15.04 -34.32
CA PHE A 129 -8.41 -16.37 -33.73
C PHE A 129 -8.98 -17.37 -34.76
N ASP A 130 -8.39 -18.55 -34.83
CA ASP A 130 -8.85 -19.62 -35.71
C ASP A 130 -10.15 -20.23 -35.17
N SER A 131 -11.26 -19.99 -35.89
CA SER A 131 -12.58 -20.48 -35.50
C SER A 131 -12.67 -22.00 -35.32
N THR A 132 -11.79 -22.80 -35.96
CA THR A 132 -11.77 -24.26 -35.78
C THR A 132 -11.34 -24.66 -34.36
N LYS A 133 -10.58 -23.79 -33.67
CA LYS A 133 -10.12 -24.00 -32.29
C LYS A 133 -11.16 -23.65 -31.24
N LEU A 134 -12.30 -23.06 -31.62
CA LEU A 134 -13.39 -22.77 -30.68
C LEU A 134 -13.98 -24.04 -30.05
N GLU A 135 -13.94 -25.17 -30.76
CA GLU A 135 -14.46 -26.46 -30.28
C GLU A 135 -13.76 -26.91 -28.99
N TYR A 136 -12.48 -26.59 -28.82
CA TYR A 136 -11.76 -26.90 -27.58
C TYR A 136 -12.45 -26.32 -26.34
N PHE A 137 -12.98 -25.09 -26.43
CA PHE A 137 -13.64 -24.40 -25.32
C PHE A 137 -15.10 -24.84 -25.07
N HIS A 138 -15.59 -25.83 -25.81
CA HIS A 138 -16.96 -26.33 -25.64
C HIS A 138 -17.09 -27.24 -24.42
N ASP A 139 -16.00 -27.89 -24.00
CA ASP A 139 -15.94 -28.75 -22.82
C ASP A 139 -15.84 -27.91 -21.52
N GLU A 140 -16.83 -28.04 -20.64
CA GLU A 140 -16.92 -27.30 -19.37
C GLU A 140 -15.88 -27.73 -18.32
N TYR A 141 -15.28 -28.91 -18.46
CA TYR A 141 -14.34 -29.47 -17.49
C TYR A 141 -12.89 -29.27 -17.89
N ARG A 142 -12.61 -29.19 -19.20
CA ARG A 142 -11.24 -29.06 -19.72
C ARG A 142 -10.99 -27.72 -20.39
N GLY A 143 -11.73 -27.39 -21.43
CA GLY A 143 -11.46 -26.22 -22.26
C GLY A 143 -11.97 -24.91 -21.67
N ALA A 144 -13.26 -24.84 -21.35
CA ALA A 144 -13.92 -23.63 -20.89
C ALA A 144 -13.29 -22.99 -19.63
N PRO A 145 -12.79 -23.75 -18.62
CA PRO A 145 -12.11 -23.16 -17.46
C PRO A 145 -10.94 -22.24 -17.82
N ASN A 146 -10.24 -22.50 -18.94
CA ASN A 146 -9.17 -21.63 -19.41
C ASN A 146 -9.65 -20.22 -19.78
N LEU A 147 -10.92 -20.07 -20.20
CA LEU A 147 -11.51 -18.77 -20.55
C LEU A 147 -11.58 -17.82 -19.34
N SER A 148 -11.71 -18.35 -18.12
CA SER A 148 -11.64 -17.54 -16.89
C SER A 148 -10.32 -16.81 -16.77
N GLN A 149 -9.23 -17.46 -17.18
CA GLN A 149 -7.88 -16.92 -17.09
C GLN A 149 -7.60 -15.99 -18.28
N ILE A 150 -7.97 -16.43 -19.48
CA ILE A 150 -7.72 -15.70 -20.73
C ILE A 150 -8.43 -14.34 -20.78
N MET A 151 -9.58 -14.19 -20.10
CA MET A 151 -10.32 -12.93 -20.06
C MET A 151 -9.48 -11.75 -19.55
N TYR A 152 -8.59 -11.98 -18.59
CA TYR A 152 -7.75 -10.94 -18.00
C TYR A 152 -6.71 -10.38 -18.98
N MET A 153 -6.47 -11.06 -20.10
CA MET A 153 -5.55 -10.56 -21.11
C MET A 153 -6.18 -9.47 -21.98
N PRO A 154 -5.40 -8.46 -22.43
CA PRO A 154 -5.84 -7.50 -23.43
C PRO A 154 -6.31 -8.19 -24.71
N ALA A 155 -7.31 -7.60 -25.39
CA ALA A 155 -7.87 -8.17 -26.62
C ALA A 155 -6.79 -8.44 -27.70
N ALA A 156 -5.77 -7.58 -27.80
CA ALA A 156 -4.69 -7.68 -28.77
C ALA A 156 -3.81 -8.94 -28.62
N THR A 157 -3.67 -9.49 -27.40
CA THR A 157 -2.86 -10.71 -27.15
C THR A 157 -3.71 -11.94 -26.90
N ARG A 158 -5.03 -11.75 -26.69
CA ARG A 158 -5.98 -12.80 -26.31
C ARG A 158 -6.04 -13.94 -27.32
N ALA A 159 -6.12 -13.62 -28.62
CA ALA A 159 -6.22 -14.63 -29.67
C ALA A 159 -4.96 -15.50 -29.74
N ALA A 160 -3.77 -14.89 -29.74
CA ALA A 160 -2.51 -15.63 -29.80
C ALA A 160 -2.32 -16.56 -28.58
N ALA A 161 -2.64 -16.08 -27.37
CA ALA A 161 -2.55 -16.88 -26.16
C ALA A 161 -3.61 -18.00 -26.12
N ALA A 162 -4.85 -17.73 -26.55
CA ALA A 162 -5.88 -18.76 -26.65
C ALA A 162 -5.49 -19.85 -27.67
N THR A 163 -4.93 -19.49 -28.82
CA THR A 163 -4.40 -20.45 -29.80
C THR A 163 -3.34 -21.33 -29.17
N PHE A 164 -2.39 -20.73 -28.43
CA PHE A 164 -1.34 -21.47 -27.75
C PHE A 164 -1.87 -22.42 -26.66
N VAL A 165 -2.89 -22.00 -25.91
CA VAL A 165 -3.59 -22.85 -24.92
C VAL A 165 -4.22 -24.06 -25.57
N VAL A 166 -4.90 -23.88 -26.71
CA VAL A 166 -5.53 -24.98 -27.46
C VAL A 166 -4.47 -25.92 -28.03
N ASP A 167 -3.44 -25.38 -28.67
CA ASP A 167 -2.39 -26.18 -29.34
C ASP A 167 -1.57 -27.04 -28.37
N ASN A 168 -1.47 -26.61 -27.11
CA ASN A 168 -0.77 -27.37 -26.05
C ASN A 168 -1.74 -28.05 -25.07
N GLU A 169 -3.05 -27.99 -25.33
CA GLU A 169 -4.12 -28.52 -24.48
C GLU A 169 -3.98 -28.16 -22.99
N PHE A 170 -3.72 -26.88 -22.69
CA PHE A 170 -3.48 -26.43 -21.32
C PHE A 170 -4.69 -26.59 -20.39
N GLU A 171 -4.43 -27.01 -19.16
CA GLU A 171 -5.37 -26.95 -18.06
C GLU A 171 -5.41 -25.54 -17.43
N GLU A 172 -6.44 -25.24 -16.64
CA GLU A 172 -6.66 -23.90 -16.06
C GLU A 172 -5.43 -23.35 -15.33
N THR A 173 -4.71 -24.20 -14.60
CA THR A 173 -3.52 -23.82 -13.83
C THR A 173 -2.36 -23.39 -14.72
N GLN A 174 -2.18 -24.07 -15.86
CA GLN A 174 -1.16 -23.76 -16.87
C GLN A 174 -1.52 -22.49 -17.62
N THR A 175 -2.79 -22.30 -17.95
CA THR A 175 -3.26 -21.06 -18.58
C THR A 175 -3.08 -19.87 -17.65
N ARG A 176 -3.33 -20.02 -16.34
CA ARG A 176 -3.04 -18.98 -15.35
C ARG A 176 -1.55 -18.66 -15.27
N GLU A 177 -0.67 -19.66 -15.39
CA GLU A 177 0.78 -19.46 -15.47
C GLU A 177 1.17 -18.67 -16.73
N LEU A 178 0.56 -18.97 -17.88
CA LEU A 178 0.76 -18.23 -19.12
C LEU A 178 0.35 -16.75 -18.97
N VAL A 179 -0.83 -16.47 -18.40
CA VAL A 179 -1.29 -15.09 -18.17
C VAL A 179 -0.29 -14.32 -17.29
N LYS A 180 0.20 -14.93 -16.21
CA LYS A 180 1.26 -14.34 -15.38
C LYS A 180 2.56 -14.12 -16.16
N ALA A 181 2.91 -15.02 -17.07
CA ALA A 181 4.10 -14.86 -17.91
C ALA A 181 4.01 -13.61 -18.79
N TYR A 182 2.83 -13.30 -19.34
CA TYR A 182 2.60 -12.04 -20.07
C TYR A 182 2.83 -10.80 -19.19
N GLU A 183 2.33 -10.81 -17.95
CA GLU A 183 2.52 -9.70 -17.00
C GLU A 183 4.01 -9.50 -16.65
N ILE A 184 4.70 -10.59 -16.29
CA ILE A 184 6.13 -10.59 -15.96
C ILE A 184 6.94 -10.10 -17.15
N LYS A 185 6.65 -10.59 -18.35
CA LYS A 185 7.34 -10.19 -19.57
C LYS A 185 7.17 -8.71 -19.88
N SER A 186 5.93 -8.20 -19.79
CA SER A 186 5.60 -6.80 -19.99
C SER A 186 6.37 -5.89 -19.02
N ALA A 187 6.40 -6.24 -17.73
CA ALA A 187 7.11 -5.49 -16.70
C ALA A 187 8.63 -5.46 -16.93
N ASN A 188 9.20 -6.47 -17.58
CA ASN A 188 10.63 -6.65 -17.75
C ASN A 188 11.15 -6.40 -19.17
N VAL A 189 10.33 -5.84 -20.06
CA VAL A 189 10.64 -5.64 -21.49
C VAL A 189 11.97 -4.91 -21.75
N ARG A 190 12.43 -4.10 -20.79
CA ARG A 190 13.67 -3.32 -20.89
C ARG A 190 14.93 -4.12 -20.59
N THR A 191 14.83 -5.23 -19.85
CA THR A 191 15.99 -6.07 -19.45
C THR A 191 16.63 -6.78 -20.64
N VAL A 192 17.93 -7.03 -20.56
CA VAL A 192 18.66 -7.76 -21.63
C VAL A 192 18.10 -9.18 -21.79
N ALA A 193 17.85 -9.87 -20.68
CA ALA A 193 17.32 -11.23 -20.70
C ALA A 193 15.95 -11.30 -21.37
N ALA A 194 15.04 -10.35 -21.10
CA ALA A 194 13.76 -10.32 -21.77
C ALA A 194 13.92 -10.15 -23.29
N ARG A 195 14.85 -9.34 -23.79
CA ARG A 195 14.97 -9.10 -25.24
C ARG A 195 15.35 -10.32 -26.08
N ASP A 196 15.81 -11.40 -25.45
CA ASP A 196 16.10 -12.66 -26.15
C ASP A 196 14.89 -13.58 -26.33
N PHE A 197 13.75 -13.24 -25.74
CA PHE A 197 12.48 -13.94 -25.91
C PHE A 197 11.52 -13.04 -26.69
N ASN A 198 10.95 -13.54 -27.78
CA ASN A 198 9.99 -12.78 -28.58
C ASN A 198 8.61 -12.68 -27.91
N ASP A 199 7.72 -11.86 -28.48
CA ASP A 199 6.35 -11.64 -27.99
C ASP A 199 5.36 -12.76 -28.39
N THR A 200 5.87 -13.96 -28.73
CA THR A 200 5.04 -15.14 -28.95
C THR A 200 4.69 -15.81 -27.61
N PRO A 201 3.48 -16.35 -27.42
CA PRO A 201 3.07 -16.97 -26.15
C PRO A 201 4.09 -17.99 -25.59
N GLY A 202 4.69 -18.80 -26.47
CA GLY A 202 5.70 -19.79 -26.10
C GLY A 202 6.99 -19.18 -25.54
N ASP A 203 7.58 -18.19 -26.23
CA ASP A 203 8.75 -17.45 -25.74
C ASP A 203 8.44 -16.64 -24.46
N ILE A 204 7.23 -16.10 -24.34
CA ILE A 204 6.77 -15.38 -23.14
C ILE A 204 6.74 -16.34 -21.94
N LEU A 205 6.15 -17.52 -22.10
CA LEU A 205 6.13 -18.53 -21.05
C LEU A 205 7.55 -19.05 -20.75
N ALA A 206 8.37 -19.28 -21.77
CA ALA A 206 9.77 -19.67 -21.59
C ALA A 206 10.57 -18.61 -20.82
N TYR A 207 10.31 -17.31 -21.02
CA TYR A 207 10.95 -16.25 -20.25
C TYR A 207 10.60 -16.31 -18.76
N LYS A 208 9.34 -16.61 -18.42
CA LYS A 208 8.92 -16.83 -17.04
C LYS A 208 9.63 -18.05 -16.44
N LEU A 209 9.69 -19.17 -17.17
CA LEU A 209 10.35 -20.39 -16.72
C LEU A 209 11.88 -20.21 -16.58
N TYR A 210 12.50 -19.42 -17.46
CA TYR A 210 13.88 -18.97 -17.33
C TYR A 210 14.12 -18.27 -15.99
N ARG A 211 13.23 -17.32 -15.62
CA ARG A 211 13.30 -16.61 -14.35
C ARG A 211 13.12 -17.53 -13.15
N ASP A 212 12.15 -18.45 -13.21
CA ASP A 212 11.93 -19.41 -12.12
C ASP A 212 13.21 -20.20 -11.80
N ILE A 213 13.98 -20.63 -12.82
CA ILE A 213 15.25 -21.34 -12.62
C ILE A 213 16.28 -20.46 -11.88
N LEU A 214 16.32 -19.16 -12.17
CA LEU A 214 17.24 -18.23 -11.50
C LEU A 214 16.83 -17.94 -10.05
N GLU A 215 15.54 -18.03 -9.75
CA GLU A 215 14.96 -17.76 -8.43
C GLU A 215 14.93 -19.01 -7.51
N LEU A 216 15.20 -20.20 -8.07
CA LEU A 216 15.29 -21.44 -7.31
C LEU A 216 16.31 -21.34 -6.18
N GLN A 217 15.89 -21.77 -5.00
CA GLN A 217 16.75 -21.88 -3.83
C GLN A 217 17.66 -23.09 -3.93
N ARG A 218 18.88 -22.97 -3.38
CA ARG A 218 19.89 -24.03 -3.45
C ARG A 218 19.40 -25.38 -2.94
N TYR A 219 18.56 -25.40 -1.91
CA TYR A 219 18.03 -26.62 -1.32
C TYR A 219 17.01 -27.35 -2.22
N GLN A 220 16.40 -26.67 -3.20
CA GLN A 220 15.46 -27.29 -4.15
C GLN A 220 16.18 -28.18 -5.16
N GLY A 221 17.48 -27.95 -5.39
CA GLY A 221 18.35 -28.85 -6.14
C GLY A 221 18.27 -28.70 -7.65
N GLU A 222 19.20 -29.38 -8.33
CA GLU A 222 19.40 -29.29 -9.79
C GLU A 222 18.32 -30.04 -10.58
N GLU A 223 17.73 -31.07 -9.98
CA GLU A 223 16.63 -31.82 -10.60
C GLU A 223 15.43 -30.91 -10.87
N GLU A 224 15.11 -30.01 -9.93
CA GLU A 224 14.01 -29.06 -10.10
C GLU A 224 14.33 -28.03 -11.19
N ALA A 225 15.56 -27.52 -11.22
CA ALA A 225 16.02 -26.63 -12.29
C ALA A 225 15.92 -27.27 -13.67
N LEU A 226 16.26 -28.57 -13.78
CA LEU A 226 16.15 -29.33 -15.03
C LEU A 226 14.69 -29.54 -15.44
N LYS A 227 13.77 -29.85 -14.51
CA LYS A 227 12.34 -29.96 -14.80
C LYS A 227 11.75 -28.67 -15.36
N ILE A 228 12.10 -27.54 -14.77
CA ILE A 228 11.65 -26.21 -15.26
C ILE A 228 12.28 -25.90 -16.61
N PHE A 229 13.56 -26.24 -16.80
CA PHE A 229 14.27 -26.08 -18.06
C PHE A 229 13.62 -26.88 -19.20
N GLU A 230 13.35 -28.17 -18.99
CA GLU A 230 12.68 -29.03 -19.98
C GLU A 230 11.32 -28.46 -20.36
N ARG A 231 10.56 -27.95 -19.37
CA ARG A 231 9.28 -27.27 -19.62
C ARG A 231 9.45 -25.99 -20.44
N GLY A 232 10.48 -25.19 -20.16
CA GLY A 232 10.76 -23.98 -20.94
C GLY A 232 11.23 -24.28 -22.36
N MET A 233 12.02 -25.34 -22.54
CA MET A 233 12.46 -25.81 -23.86
C MET A 233 11.32 -26.36 -24.71
N LEU A 234 10.29 -26.95 -24.09
CA LEU A 234 9.08 -27.40 -24.78
C LEU A 234 8.34 -26.25 -25.46
N TYR A 235 8.32 -25.06 -24.83
CA TYR A 235 7.53 -23.92 -25.31
C TYR A 235 8.34 -22.85 -26.04
N ALA A 236 9.65 -22.77 -25.83
CA ALA A 236 10.52 -21.80 -26.49
C ALA A 236 10.50 -21.98 -28.01
N VAL A 237 10.13 -20.93 -28.72
CA VAL A 237 10.00 -20.89 -30.17
C VAL A 237 11.33 -20.49 -30.81
N THR A 238 11.97 -19.42 -30.31
CA THR A 238 13.16 -18.87 -30.95
C THR A 238 14.45 -19.54 -30.46
N GLU A 239 15.45 -19.63 -31.35
CA GLU A 239 16.78 -20.16 -30.99
C GLU A 239 17.48 -19.30 -29.92
N LYS A 240 17.20 -17.98 -29.89
CA LYS A 240 17.69 -17.10 -28.84
C LYS A 240 17.06 -17.43 -27.48
N ALA A 241 15.75 -17.64 -27.42
CA ALA A 241 15.05 -18.06 -26.21
C ALA A 241 15.58 -19.40 -25.69
N LYS A 242 15.75 -20.39 -26.58
CA LYS A 242 16.32 -21.71 -26.24
C LYS A 242 17.75 -21.60 -25.71
N ALA A 243 18.60 -20.82 -26.35
CA ALA A 243 19.96 -20.57 -25.88
C ALA A 243 19.96 -19.90 -24.50
N ARG A 244 19.10 -18.90 -24.28
CA ARG A 244 18.97 -18.21 -22.99
C ARG A 244 18.45 -19.15 -21.90
N MET A 245 17.48 -20.03 -22.19
CA MET A 245 17.04 -21.09 -21.28
C MET A 245 18.20 -21.98 -20.82
N ALA A 246 19.07 -22.41 -21.75
CA ALA A 246 20.22 -23.28 -21.41
C ALA A 246 21.19 -22.58 -20.43
N THR A 247 21.39 -21.27 -20.59
CA THR A 247 22.25 -20.49 -19.66
C THR A 247 21.70 -20.44 -18.23
N ALA A 248 20.38 -20.53 -18.02
CA ALA A 248 19.79 -20.48 -16.67
C ALA A 248 20.25 -21.66 -15.81
N VAL A 249 20.28 -22.86 -16.38
CA VAL A 249 20.72 -24.07 -15.69
C VAL A 249 22.21 -23.99 -15.37
N GLU A 250 23.04 -23.51 -16.30
CA GLU A 250 24.48 -23.32 -16.04
C GLU A 250 24.72 -22.33 -14.90
N LEU A 251 23.99 -21.21 -14.88
CA LEU A 251 24.07 -20.21 -13.82
C LEU A 251 23.66 -20.80 -12.47
N PHE A 252 22.56 -21.56 -12.42
CA PHE A 252 22.13 -22.25 -11.21
C PHE A 252 23.21 -23.23 -10.68
N LYS A 253 23.84 -24.02 -11.56
CA LYS A 253 24.93 -24.95 -11.20
C LYS A 253 26.17 -24.21 -10.65
N ARG A 254 26.56 -23.08 -11.24
CA ARG A 254 27.70 -22.28 -10.76
C ARG A 254 27.44 -21.69 -9.36
N THR A 255 26.20 -21.28 -9.07
CA THR A 255 25.81 -20.81 -7.73
C THR A 255 25.90 -21.92 -6.67
N LYS A 256 25.76 -23.19 -7.06
CA LYS A 256 25.88 -24.37 -6.17
C LYS A 256 27.34 -24.75 -5.83
N LEU A 257 28.29 -24.49 -6.72
CA LEU A 257 29.71 -24.88 -6.58
C LEU A 257 30.55 -23.95 -5.69
N GLY A 258 29.95 -22.92 -5.06
CA GLY A 258 30.68 -22.00 -4.18
C GLY A 258 31.64 -21.04 -4.90
N GLU A 259 31.78 -21.13 -6.22
CA GLU A 259 32.55 -20.18 -7.05
C GLU A 259 31.79 -18.87 -7.33
N GLY A 260 30.53 -18.77 -6.90
CA GLY A 260 29.69 -17.56 -6.97
C GLY A 260 29.78 -16.67 -5.72
N GLY A 261 30.95 -16.54 -5.12
CA GLY A 261 31.21 -15.52 -4.10
C GLY A 261 31.35 -14.16 -4.77
N SER A 262 30.24 -13.42 -4.92
CA SER A 262 30.15 -11.99 -5.22
C SER A 262 31.19 -11.42 -6.20
N LEU A 263 30.84 -11.36 -7.48
CA LEU A 263 31.41 -10.41 -8.46
C LEU A 263 30.21 -9.87 -9.25
N ALA A 264 29.75 -8.62 -9.16
CA ALA A 264 30.40 -7.37 -8.76
C ALA A 264 31.75 -7.16 -9.48
N ASN A 265 31.65 -6.99 -10.80
CA ASN A 265 32.42 -6.08 -11.65
C ASN A 265 31.70 -6.12 -13.02
N GLY A 266 31.15 -5.06 -13.59
CA GLY A 266 31.24 -3.65 -13.33
C GLY A 266 30.64 -2.97 -14.55
N GLU A 267 29.33 -3.03 -14.66
CA GLU A 267 28.47 -2.09 -15.39
C GLU A 267 27.10 -2.26 -14.75
N SER A 268 26.64 -1.19 -14.15
CA SER A 268 25.45 -1.08 -13.32
C SER A 268 24.19 -1.41 -14.11
N ASP A 269 23.73 -2.67 -14.06
CA ASP A 269 22.32 -2.96 -14.35
C ASP A 269 21.49 -2.65 -13.09
N GLU A 270 21.39 -1.35 -12.79
CA GLU A 270 20.46 -0.80 -11.79
C GLU A 270 18.98 -1.12 -12.15
N GLY A 271 18.71 -1.68 -13.32
CA GLY A 271 17.38 -2.05 -13.80
C GLY A 271 16.92 -3.49 -13.49
N ALA A 272 17.78 -4.34 -12.91
CA ALA A 272 17.49 -5.77 -12.71
C ALA A 272 17.44 -6.24 -11.25
N ARG A 273 17.65 -5.35 -10.28
CA ARG A 273 17.26 -5.66 -8.89
C ARG A 273 15.77 -5.43 -8.77
N GLU A 274 14.99 -6.51 -8.69
CA GLU A 274 13.63 -6.37 -8.15
C GLU A 274 13.75 -5.75 -6.77
N ALA A 275 12.92 -4.75 -6.51
CA ALA A 275 12.93 -4.07 -5.22
C ALA A 275 12.63 -5.11 -4.13
N GLU A 276 13.65 -5.46 -3.34
CA GLU A 276 13.47 -6.32 -2.18
C GLU A 276 12.64 -5.55 -1.15
N LEU A 277 11.37 -5.94 -1.01
CA LEU A 277 10.52 -5.45 0.06
C LEU A 277 10.63 -6.41 1.24
N GLN A 278 11.24 -5.94 2.34
CA GLN A 278 11.23 -6.69 3.59
C GLN A 278 9.80 -6.75 4.13
N VAL A 279 9.19 -7.93 4.10
CA VAL A 279 7.89 -8.16 4.73
C VAL A 279 8.13 -8.57 6.17
N VAL A 280 7.77 -7.70 7.11
CA VAL A 280 7.82 -7.95 8.55
C VAL A 280 6.39 -8.02 9.09
N ARG A 281 6.12 -9.01 9.95
CA ARG A 281 4.89 -9.05 10.75
C ARG A 281 5.24 -8.61 12.16
N LEU A 282 4.66 -7.50 12.60
CA LEU A 282 4.82 -7.02 13.97
C LEU A 282 4.12 -7.99 14.94
N GLU A 283 4.81 -8.37 15.99
CA GLU A 283 4.19 -8.99 17.17
C GLU A 283 3.42 -7.94 17.98
N GLU A 284 2.44 -8.38 18.78
CA GLU A 284 1.65 -7.46 19.62
C GLU A 284 2.57 -6.59 20.49
N ALA A 285 3.61 -7.19 21.09
CA ALA A 285 4.59 -6.50 21.93
C ALA A 285 5.45 -5.45 21.18
N GLU A 286 5.73 -5.66 19.90
CA GLU A 286 6.52 -4.75 19.05
C GLU A 286 5.73 -3.51 18.64
N PHE A 287 4.41 -3.56 18.79
CA PHE A 287 3.48 -2.51 18.42
C PHE A 287 3.00 -1.66 19.63
N LEU A 288 3.43 -1.98 20.85
CA LEU A 288 2.93 -1.35 22.08
C LEU A 288 3.62 -0.01 22.40
N PHE A 289 3.22 1.07 21.73
CA PHE A 289 3.54 2.42 22.15
C PHE A 289 2.30 3.28 22.41
N ILE A 290 2.45 4.31 23.24
CA ILE A 290 1.44 5.33 23.54
C ILE A 290 2.01 6.67 23.05
N PRO A 291 1.47 7.23 21.96
CA PRO A 291 1.83 8.57 21.51
C PRO A 291 1.26 9.63 22.45
N MET A 292 2.09 10.60 22.83
CA MET A 292 1.75 11.60 23.82
C MET A 292 2.20 13.00 23.38
N PRO A 293 1.35 14.03 23.53
CA PRO A 293 1.73 15.40 23.19
C PRO A 293 2.73 15.95 24.21
N VAL A 294 3.79 16.56 23.72
CA VAL A 294 4.80 17.28 24.50
C VAL A 294 4.48 18.77 24.42
N ILE A 295 4.08 19.35 25.55
CA ILE A 295 3.57 20.73 25.57
C ILE A 295 4.66 21.76 25.90
N GLY A 296 5.93 21.36 25.93
CA GLY A 296 7.09 22.23 26.15
C GLY A 296 7.87 21.84 27.40
N ASN A 297 8.56 22.80 27.99
CA ASN A 297 9.43 22.60 29.14
C ASN A 297 8.76 23.07 30.43
N LEU A 298 8.91 22.32 31.53
CA LEU A 298 8.30 22.59 32.84
C LEU A 298 8.55 24.02 33.33
N ASN A 299 9.75 24.57 33.12
CA ASN A 299 10.12 25.91 33.58
C ASN A 299 9.56 27.04 32.72
N LYS A 300 9.03 26.73 31.53
CA LYS A 300 8.54 27.69 30.53
C LYS A 300 7.07 27.51 30.17
N VAL A 301 6.45 26.41 30.60
CA VAL A 301 5.06 26.11 30.27
C VAL A 301 4.11 26.99 31.09
N THR A 302 3.02 27.40 30.46
CA THR A 302 1.95 28.17 31.11
C THR A 302 0.80 27.27 31.51
N ALA A 303 0.05 27.67 32.54
CA ALA A 303 -1.15 26.94 32.95
C ALA A 303 -2.21 26.83 31.83
N ALA A 304 -2.28 27.84 30.94
CA ALA A 304 -3.13 27.79 29.77
C ALA A 304 -2.75 26.63 28.83
N LYS A 305 -1.45 26.45 28.56
CA LYS A 305 -0.96 25.39 27.68
C LYS A 305 -1.19 23.98 28.25
N VAL A 306 -1.12 23.83 29.58
CA VAL A 306 -1.51 22.58 30.27
C VAL A 306 -3.00 22.28 30.07
N ARG A 307 -3.87 23.27 30.28
CA ARG A 307 -5.32 23.11 30.12
C ARG A 307 -5.70 22.75 28.68
N THR A 308 -5.04 23.37 27.70
CA THR A 308 -5.27 23.13 26.26
C THR A 308 -4.43 21.98 25.69
N ALA A 309 -3.71 21.21 26.50
CA ALA A 309 -2.94 20.07 26.01
C ALA A 309 -3.86 19.13 25.22
N GLY A 310 -3.47 18.73 24.01
CA GLY A 310 -4.28 17.85 23.18
C GLY A 310 -4.56 16.52 23.88
N VAL A 311 -5.71 15.90 23.59
CA VAL A 311 -5.95 14.50 23.91
C VAL A 311 -5.99 13.77 22.59
N LEU A 312 -5.26 12.65 22.49
CA LEU A 312 -5.32 11.85 21.30
C LEU A 312 -6.60 11.03 21.29
N GLU A 313 -7.40 11.19 20.24
CA GLU A 313 -8.52 10.29 19.99
C GLU A 313 -7.97 8.95 19.51
N ASN A 314 -8.36 7.86 20.17
CA ASN A 314 -8.01 6.53 19.71
C ASN A 314 -8.74 6.25 18.39
N THR A 315 -8.01 6.28 17.29
CA THR A 315 -8.54 6.10 15.94
C THR A 315 -8.88 4.64 15.62
N GLY A 316 -8.59 3.68 16.52
CA GLY A 316 -8.89 2.26 16.31
C GLY A 316 -8.07 1.60 15.20
N ASN A 317 -6.96 2.21 14.78
CA ASN A 317 -6.10 1.69 13.72
C ASN A 317 -5.23 0.53 14.24
N ILE A 318 -5.24 -0.60 13.53
CA ILE A 318 -4.49 -1.83 13.84
C ILE A 318 -2.96 -1.67 13.80
N PHE A 319 -2.46 -0.60 13.18
CA PHE A 319 -1.04 -0.24 13.09
C PHE A 319 -0.70 1.02 13.93
N GLY A 320 -1.61 1.48 14.79
CA GLY A 320 -1.33 2.55 15.77
C GLY A 320 -0.95 3.88 15.16
N VAL A 321 -1.40 4.08 13.93
CA VAL A 321 -1.26 5.35 13.23
C VAL A 321 -2.05 6.40 14.00
N PHE A 322 -1.37 7.45 14.41
CA PHE A 322 -1.96 8.60 15.06
C PHE A 322 -1.73 9.85 14.22
N SER A 323 -2.67 10.79 14.27
CA SER A 323 -2.60 12.05 13.54
C SER A 323 -2.35 13.20 14.53
N PRO A 324 -1.10 13.68 14.67
CA PRO A 324 -0.79 14.75 15.60
C PRO A 324 -1.45 16.06 15.16
N GLN A 325 -1.87 16.87 16.14
CA GLN A 325 -2.32 18.24 15.86
C GLN A 325 -1.11 19.10 15.44
N ALA A 326 -1.32 20.00 14.46
CA ALA A 326 -0.27 20.88 13.95
C ALA A 326 0.35 21.73 15.07
N ASN A 327 1.67 21.95 15.01
CA ASN A 327 2.47 22.76 15.97
C ASN A 327 2.54 22.22 17.41
N THR A 328 2.38 20.91 17.62
CA THR A 328 2.64 20.25 18.90
C THR A 328 3.69 19.17 18.70
N ASP A 329 4.70 19.11 19.56
CA ASP A 329 5.69 18.03 19.57
C ASP A 329 5.06 16.77 20.17
N TRP A 330 5.52 15.58 19.77
CA TRP A 330 4.99 14.31 20.25
C TRP A 330 6.11 13.34 20.61
N VAL A 331 5.85 12.48 21.58
CA VAL A 331 6.74 11.40 22.00
C VAL A 331 5.99 10.06 21.98
N ALA A 332 6.65 9.01 21.51
CA ALA A 332 6.16 7.65 21.59
C ALA A 332 6.77 6.97 22.82
N LEU A 333 5.93 6.65 23.81
CA LEU A 333 6.37 5.97 25.03
C LEU A 333 5.97 4.49 24.99
N PRO A 334 6.69 3.59 25.66
CA PRO A 334 6.22 2.22 25.84
C PRO A 334 4.85 2.18 26.52
N LYS A 335 4.08 1.12 26.26
CA LYS A 335 2.75 0.91 26.84
C LYS A 335 2.82 0.45 28.30
N TRP A 336 3.27 1.33 29.19
CA TRP A 336 3.25 1.07 30.63
C TRP A 336 1.82 1.10 31.18
N ASP A 337 1.50 0.18 32.10
CA ASP A 337 0.16 0.07 32.70
C ASP A 337 -0.34 1.38 33.31
N LEU A 338 0.56 2.19 33.88
CA LEU A 338 0.21 3.49 34.44
C LEU A 338 -0.33 4.47 33.39
N LEU A 339 0.19 4.42 32.16
CA LEU A 339 -0.23 5.30 31.08
C LEU A 339 -1.54 4.82 30.43
N LEU A 340 -1.85 3.52 30.48
CA LEU A 340 -3.12 2.97 29.99
C LEU A 340 -4.33 3.42 30.81
N GLN A 341 -4.11 3.78 32.06
CA GLN A 341 -5.16 4.27 32.97
C GLN A 341 -5.36 5.79 32.85
N ALA A 342 -4.48 6.50 32.13
CA ALA A 342 -4.56 7.94 31.96
C ALA A 342 -5.59 8.32 30.90
N VAL A 343 -6.41 9.33 31.18
CA VAL A 343 -7.49 9.77 30.27
C VAL A 343 -7.03 10.92 29.37
N ALA A 344 -6.23 11.85 29.91
CA ALA A 344 -5.72 13.00 29.17
C ALA A 344 -4.23 13.25 29.46
N PRO A 345 -3.35 12.29 29.13
CA PRO A 345 -1.93 12.41 29.44
C PRO A 345 -1.20 13.37 28.48
N PHE A 346 -0.19 14.04 29.00
CA PHE A 346 0.74 14.88 28.24
C PHE A 346 2.14 14.85 28.89
N ALA A 347 3.14 15.27 28.12
CA ALA A 347 4.54 15.27 28.52
C ALA A 347 5.12 16.70 28.60
N LEU A 348 6.09 16.88 29.50
CA LEU A 348 6.86 18.10 29.69
C LEU A 348 8.35 17.76 29.75
N PHE A 349 9.18 18.50 29.02
CA PHE A 349 10.62 18.43 29.20
C PHE A 349 11.04 19.02 30.55
N ILE A 350 12.03 18.41 31.16
CA ILE A 350 12.79 18.93 32.29
C ILE A 350 14.23 19.05 31.83
N ASP A 351 14.81 20.25 31.89
CA ASP A 351 16.23 20.44 31.52
C ASP A 351 17.16 19.82 32.57
N ASP A 352 16.77 19.90 33.84
CA ASP A 352 17.53 19.42 34.99
C ASP A 352 16.58 18.92 36.08
N THR A 353 16.51 17.60 36.27
CA THR A 353 15.64 16.95 37.25
C THR A 353 15.94 17.34 38.69
N SER A 354 17.18 17.78 39.00
CA SER A 354 17.56 18.22 40.34
C SER A 354 16.87 19.51 40.77
N GLN A 355 16.34 20.28 39.81
CA GLN A 355 15.59 21.52 40.06
C GLN A 355 14.10 21.27 40.29
N THR A 356 13.66 20.01 40.32
CA THR A 356 12.26 19.67 40.61
C THR A 356 12.03 19.46 42.11
N ASP A 357 10.81 19.71 42.57
CA ASP A 357 10.40 19.45 43.96
C ASP A 357 9.93 18.00 44.19
N ILE A 358 10.29 17.06 43.30
CA ILE A 358 9.84 15.66 43.34
C ILE A 358 10.92 14.78 43.99
N GLU A 359 10.61 14.18 45.14
CA GLU A 359 11.49 13.21 45.81
C GLU A 359 11.79 12.00 44.91
N GLY A 360 13.03 11.49 44.93
CA GLY A 360 13.48 10.40 44.05
C GLY A 360 13.89 10.86 42.64
N VAL A 361 13.28 11.93 42.13
CA VAL A 361 13.62 12.53 40.83
C VAL A 361 14.75 13.55 41.00
N LYS A 362 14.65 14.42 42.00
CA LYS A 362 15.60 15.51 42.27
C LYS A 362 17.00 15.08 42.73
N ASP A 363 17.18 13.80 43.04
CA ASP A 363 18.42 13.26 43.59
C ASP A 363 19.57 13.23 42.57
N LYS A 364 19.28 13.49 41.29
CA LYS A 364 20.27 13.53 40.20
C LYS A 364 19.96 14.68 39.24
N ALA A 365 21.00 15.36 38.76
CA ALA A 365 20.90 16.43 37.78
C ALA A 365 21.06 15.87 36.35
N GLU A 366 19.95 15.72 35.64
CA GLU A 366 19.93 15.25 34.26
C GLU A 366 18.64 15.70 33.54
N PRO A 367 18.60 15.68 32.20
CA PRO A 367 17.36 15.91 31.48
C PRO A 367 16.34 14.80 31.72
N GLY A 368 15.07 15.17 31.75
CA GLY A 368 13.97 14.25 31.95
C GLY A 368 12.72 14.62 31.18
N LEU A 369 11.78 13.67 31.15
CA LEU A 369 10.46 13.84 30.57
C LEU A 369 9.42 13.53 31.66
N LEU A 370 8.71 14.57 32.09
CA LEU A 370 7.66 14.46 33.09
C LEU A 370 6.32 14.18 32.42
N ILE A 371 5.66 13.10 32.84
CA ILE A 371 4.35 12.72 32.32
C ILE A 371 3.28 13.06 33.34
N SER A 372 2.21 13.70 32.89
CA SER A 372 1.11 14.14 33.74
C SER A 372 -0.24 13.91 33.05
N ASP A 373 -1.31 13.76 33.84
CA ASP A 373 -2.68 13.62 33.35
C ASP A 373 -3.56 14.77 33.86
N LYS A 374 -4.08 15.59 32.94
CA LYS A 374 -4.93 16.74 33.30
C LYS A 374 -6.35 16.35 33.72
N SER A 375 -6.77 15.11 33.47
CA SER A 375 -8.07 14.62 33.91
C SER A 375 -8.09 14.29 35.41
N ASP A 376 -6.93 13.98 36.00
CA ASP A 376 -6.76 13.72 37.43
C ASP A 376 -6.13 14.94 38.09
N ASN A 377 -6.95 15.86 38.58
CA ASN A 377 -6.49 17.11 39.20
C ASN A 377 -6.95 17.26 40.66
N SER A 378 -7.42 16.18 41.28
CA SER A 378 -7.88 16.16 42.67
C SER A 378 -6.74 15.72 43.61
N PRO A 379 -6.19 16.63 44.45
CA PRO A 379 -5.05 16.34 45.32
C PRO A 379 -5.29 15.18 46.29
N ARG A 380 -4.31 14.27 46.39
CA ARG A 380 -4.31 13.12 47.29
C ARG A 380 -2.92 12.94 47.91
N PHE A 381 -2.87 12.36 49.10
CA PHE A 381 -1.59 12.02 49.75
C PHE A 381 -0.77 11.05 48.90
N GLY A 382 0.55 11.26 48.85
CA GLY A 382 1.49 10.38 48.15
C GLY A 382 1.47 10.53 46.62
N GLN A 383 0.94 11.65 46.11
CA GLN A 383 0.89 11.98 44.68
C GLN A 383 1.42 13.40 44.47
N TYR A 384 2.09 13.64 43.34
CA TYR A 384 2.54 14.97 42.95
C TYR A 384 1.58 15.58 41.92
N TYR A 385 1.47 16.90 41.92
CA TYR A 385 0.61 17.62 40.99
C TYR A 385 1.31 18.85 40.41
N LEU A 386 0.96 19.15 39.15
CA LEU A 386 1.24 20.45 38.55
C LEU A 386 0.24 21.47 39.10
N VAL A 387 0.76 22.58 39.60
CA VAL A 387 -0.03 23.69 40.15
C VAL A 387 0.31 24.99 39.45
N ALA A 388 -0.69 25.83 39.23
CA ALA A 388 -0.47 27.19 38.74
C ALA A 388 -0.04 28.10 39.90
N LYS A 389 1.08 28.80 39.73
CA LYS A 389 1.53 29.86 40.62
C LYS A 389 1.41 31.19 39.91
N THR A 390 0.75 32.14 40.56
CA THR A 390 0.71 33.52 40.09
C THR A 390 2.10 34.12 40.28
N SER A 391 2.81 34.40 39.18
CA SER A 391 4.08 35.11 39.26
C SER A 391 3.87 36.56 39.70
N SER A 392 4.76 37.06 40.55
CA SER A 392 4.84 38.50 40.87
C SER A 392 5.45 39.33 39.74
N LEU A 393 6.02 38.69 38.72
CA LEU A 393 6.54 39.33 37.51
C LEU A 393 5.43 39.43 36.46
N VAL A 394 4.87 40.64 36.31
CA VAL A 394 4.01 40.99 35.18
C VAL A 394 4.91 41.27 33.98
N LEU A 395 4.85 40.42 32.94
CA LEU A 395 5.47 40.72 31.65
C LEU A 395 4.80 41.98 31.08
N ALA A 396 5.59 43.01 30.78
CA ALA A 396 5.10 44.25 30.20
C ALA A 396 4.37 43.95 28.87
N GLY A 397 3.06 44.20 28.82
CA GLY A 397 2.23 44.05 27.62
C GLY A 397 1.09 43.04 27.69
N SER A 398 0.97 42.20 28.74
CA SER A 398 -0.22 41.35 28.93
C SER A 398 -0.97 41.69 30.21
N ASN A 399 -2.24 42.06 30.11
CA ASN A 399 -3.17 42.25 31.25
C ASN A 399 -3.54 40.94 31.99
N ALA A 400 -2.79 39.86 31.77
CA ALA A 400 -2.94 38.59 32.48
C ALA A 400 -1.69 38.39 33.35
N ALA A 401 -1.89 38.14 34.65
CA ALA A 401 -0.81 37.69 35.51
C ALA A 401 -0.15 36.45 34.89
N ALA A 402 1.19 36.43 34.79
CA ALA A 402 1.90 35.28 34.24
C ALA A 402 1.76 34.12 35.23
N GLU A 403 0.85 33.19 34.95
CA GLU A 403 0.75 31.93 35.70
C GLU A 403 1.88 31.00 35.25
N THR A 404 2.86 30.80 36.13
CA THR A 404 3.89 29.76 35.96
C THR A 404 3.37 28.43 36.48
N VAL A 405 3.97 27.33 36.02
CA VAL A 405 3.65 25.98 36.49
C VAL A 405 4.78 25.49 37.38
N SER A 406 4.44 24.89 38.52
CA SER A 406 5.38 24.18 39.39
C SER A 406 4.80 22.85 39.84
N VAL A 407 5.63 21.98 40.41
CA VAL A 407 5.18 20.72 41.02
C VAL A 407 5.00 20.91 42.52
N MET A 408 4.01 20.25 43.12
CA MET A 408 3.79 20.23 44.58
C MET A 408 3.28 18.85 45.04
N ASP A 409 3.67 18.43 46.24
CA ASP A 409 3.12 17.24 46.89
C ASP A 409 1.64 17.48 47.24
N GLY A 410 0.78 16.50 46.95
CA GLY A 410 -0.64 16.53 47.30
C GLY A 410 -0.91 16.75 48.79
N LYS A 411 -0.03 16.31 49.69
CA LYS A 411 -0.08 16.62 51.13
C LYS A 411 -0.01 18.12 51.38
N ASP A 412 0.93 18.81 50.73
CA ASP A 412 1.15 20.24 50.92
C ASP A 412 0.05 21.08 50.28
N ILE A 413 -0.52 20.59 49.16
CA ILE A 413 -1.72 21.17 48.54
C ILE A 413 -2.90 21.09 49.51
N LEU A 414 -3.20 19.90 50.03
CA LEU A 414 -4.31 19.68 50.96
C LEU A 414 -4.15 20.47 52.26
N GLN A 415 -2.91 20.60 52.76
CA GLN A 415 -2.63 21.43 53.94
C GLN A 415 -2.87 22.91 53.64
N SER A 416 -2.40 23.41 52.49
CA SER A 416 -2.63 24.80 52.06
C SER A 416 -4.12 25.12 51.93
N GLU A 417 -4.91 24.21 51.37
CA GLU A 417 -6.36 24.35 51.25
C GLU A 417 -7.07 24.38 52.61
N ARG A 418 -6.63 23.57 53.58
CA ARG A 418 -7.12 23.61 54.98
C ARG A 418 -6.79 24.94 55.66
N ASP A 419 -5.64 25.53 55.33
CA ASP A 419 -5.22 26.84 55.82
C ASP A 419 -5.91 28.00 55.07
N GLY A 420 -6.90 27.70 54.21
CA GLY A 420 -7.69 28.68 53.46
C GLY A 420 -7.01 29.23 52.21
N LYS A 421 -5.85 28.70 51.82
CA LYS A 421 -5.14 29.08 50.60
C LYS A 421 -5.56 28.16 49.45
N LYS A 422 -6.35 28.69 48.53
CA LYS A 422 -6.75 27.94 47.33
C LYS A 422 -5.56 27.74 46.39
N ILE A 423 -5.23 26.49 46.08
CA ILE A 423 -4.21 26.12 45.11
C ILE A 423 -4.91 25.69 43.81
N ASN A 424 -4.43 26.18 42.67
CA ASN A 424 -4.99 25.83 41.37
C ASN A 424 -4.24 24.61 40.81
N THR A 425 -4.76 23.42 41.07
CA THR A 425 -4.23 22.15 40.59
C THR A 425 -4.61 21.92 39.12
N LEU A 426 -3.61 21.62 38.28
CA LEU A 426 -3.77 21.51 36.83
C LEU A 426 -3.81 20.06 36.35
N ALA A 427 -2.93 19.21 36.88
CA ALA A 427 -2.77 17.82 36.46
C ALA A 427 -2.00 17.03 37.53
N ARG A 428 -2.24 15.74 37.59
CA ARG A 428 -1.44 14.81 38.42
C ARG A 428 -0.20 14.40 37.65
N VAL A 429 0.94 14.40 38.34
CA VAL A 429 2.19 13.83 37.83
C VAL A 429 2.11 12.31 37.96
N LEU A 430 2.33 11.60 36.85
CA LEU A 430 2.28 10.14 36.81
C LEU A 430 3.66 9.51 36.99
N LEU A 431 4.64 9.95 36.19
CA LEU A 431 6.01 9.43 36.21
C LEU A 431 6.99 10.45 35.62
N CYS A 432 8.27 10.26 35.91
CA CYS A 432 9.37 10.97 35.26
C CYS A 432 10.29 9.96 34.57
N VAL A 433 10.47 10.10 33.25
CA VAL A 433 11.42 9.30 32.47
C VAL A 433 12.74 10.06 32.41
N ARG A 434 13.82 9.45 32.90
CA ARG A 434 15.18 10.00 32.75
C ARG A 434 15.69 9.72 31.34
N ALA A 435 16.60 10.56 30.85
CA ALA A 435 17.22 10.33 29.55
C ALA A 435 17.93 8.95 29.48
N PRO A 436 17.94 8.27 28.32
CA PRO A 436 18.64 7.00 28.17
C PRO A 436 20.16 7.14 28.42
N SER A 437 20.74 6.27 29.25
CA SER A 437 22.19 6.23 29.49
C SER A 437 22.89 5.31 28.49
N ARG A 438 24.11 5.66 28.04
CA ARG A 438 24.97 4.77 27.25
C ARG A 438 25.51 3.57 28.04
N GLY A 439 25.56 3.65 29.37
CA GLY A 439 25.96 2.55 30.25
C GLY A 439 24.75 1.81 30.80
N GLY A 440 24.76 0.48 30.67
CA GLY A 440 23.71 -0.42 31.19
C GLY A 440 23.64 -0.54 32.71
N ASP A 441 24.33 0.32 33.47
CA ASP A 441 24.34 0.33 34.94
C ASP A 441 23.49 1.46 35.55
N GLY A 442 22.90 2.35 34.73
CA GLY A 442 22.09 3.48 35.18
C GLY A 442 22.88 4.60 35.87
N MET A 443 24.22 4.53 35.89
CA MET A 443 25.09 5.44 36.65
C MET A 443 25.92 6.38 35.76
N SER A 444 26.14 6.05 34.48
CA SER A 444 26.90 6.93 33.58
C SER A 444 26.03 8.02 32.92
N ALA A 445 26.51 9.27 32.97
CA ALA A 445 25.85 10.46 32.43
C ALA A 445 26.24 10.75 30.96
N GLU A 446 26.68 9.74 30.22
CA GLU A 446 26.91 9.87 28.78
C GLU A 446 25.59 9.63 28.05
N PHE A 447 25.01 10.72 27.57
CA PHE A 447 23.74 10.72 26.85
C PHE A 447 23.89 10.19 25.42
N VAL A 448 22.90 9.45 24.95
CA VAL A 448 22.75 9.16 23.52
C VAL A 448 22.17 10.40 22.85
N GLY A 449 23.01 11.13 22.14
CA GLY A 449 22.63 12.22 21.23
C GLY A 449 22.71 11.78 19.78
#